data_AF-A0A8H5KCY1-F1
#
_entry.id   AF-A0A8H5KCY1-F1
#
_cell.length_a   1.000
_cell.length_b   1.000
_cell.length_c   1.000
_cell.angle_alpha   90.00
_cell.angle_beta   90.00
_cell.angle_gamma   90.00
#
_symmetry.space_group_name_H-M   'P 1'
#
loop_
_entity.id
_entity.type
_entity.pdbx_description
1 polymer ?
#
loop_
_entity_poly.entity_id
_entity_poly.type
_entity_poly.pdbx_seq_one_letter_code
_entity_poly.pdbx_strand_id
1 'polypeptide(L)'
;MTQYVSFSEVPFKPALRQDTHHEELPSNYNDIEPLEDFDLNTAEPVQTRPWKPKYHLTMGLEKCTFSDIIPIDKTLEERLALRRKIVSEHSDMVIASEPSSEAAVKEFYAKLSNWNISIGRDLFEPRENPLTVLPLWLMGWIRTVFDWLGIEALQMKSADLDPEEMNTRCERQTLHRLMENDNTLVFSFKTYQYPLKQIRDEGGGPALAEAIRGINRGSVPTVEWYKASPYWGRAAMEYLRGGSSEEPGEICK
;
A
#
# COMPACT_ATOMS: atom_id res chain seq x y z
N MET A 1 -0.95 -13.21 -32.16
CA MET A 1 0.39 -13.70 -32.58
C MET A 1 1.38 -12.69 -32.02
N THR A 2 1.79 -12.89 -30.77
CA THR A 2 2.57 -11.91 -30.00
C THR A 2 4.04 -12.10 -30.36
N GLN A 3 4.63 -11.12 -31.05
CA GLN A 3 6.05 -11.17 -31.38
C GLN A 3 6.88 -10.77 -30.16
N TYR A 4 7.67 -11.72 -29.67
CA TYR A 4 8.81 -11.44 -28.80
C TYR A 4 9.84 -10.66 -29.62
N VAL A 5 10.13 -9.41 -29.20
CA VAL A 5 11.22 -8.63 -29.79
C VAL A 5 12.52 -9.04 -29.09
N SER A 6 13.41 -9.70 -29.85
CA SER A 6 14.78 -10.01 -29.45
C SER A 6 15.56 -8.71 -29.22
N PHE A 7 16.07 -8.51 -28.00
CA PHE A 7 17.00 -7.43 -27.68
C PHE A 7 18.40 -7.75 -28.20
N SER A 8 18.65 -7.49 -29.48
CA SER A 8 20.01 -7.37 -30.00
C SER A 8 20.03 -6.44 -31.21
N GLU A 9 20.79 -5.34 -31.07
CA GLU A 9 21.31 -4.48 -32.15
C GLU A 9 20.40 -3.38 -32.74
N VAL A 10 19.88 -2.47 -31.90
CA VAL A 10 19.52 -1.13 -32.39
C VAL A 10 20.48 -0.10 -31.80
N PRO A 11 21.36 0.54 -32.60
CA PRO A 11 22.24 1.57 -32.10
C PRO A 11 21.41 2.77 -31.62
N PHE A 12 21.51 3.05 -30.32
CA PHE A 12 20.93 4.23 -29.69
C PHE A 12 21.54 5.49 -30.29
N LYS A 13 20.74 6.30 -30.99
CA LYS A 13 21.06 7.69 -31.32
C LYS A 13 20.16 8.59 -30.46
N PRO A 14 20.69 9.31 -29.45
CA PRO A 14 19.88 10.24 -28.70
C PRO A 14 19.46 11.37 -29.64
N ALA A 15 18.14 11.57 -29.78
CA ALA A 15 17.62 12.78 -30.38
C ALA A 15 17.84 13.91 -29.37
N LEU A 16 18.91 14.68 -29.56
CA LEU A 16 19.17 15.90 -28.80
C LEU A 16 18.06 16.91 -29.11
N ARG A 17 17.11 17.07 -28.19
CA ARG A 17 16.33 18.32 -28.12
C ARG A 17 17.27 19.40 -27.60
N GLN A 18 17.67 20.31 -28.49
CA GLN A 18 18.35 21.54 -28.14
C GLN A 18 17.32 22.57 -27.67
N ASP A 19 16.91 22.47 -26.41
CA ASP A 19 16.30 23.58 -25.65
C ASP A 19 16.69 23.36 -24.18
N THR A 20 17.95 23.65 -23.88
CA THR A 20 18.56 23.42 -22.57
C THR A 20 18.31 24.61 -21.65
N HIS A 21 17.15 24.63 -21.01
CA HIS A 21 17.13 25.00 -19.60
C HIS A 21 17.45 23.73 -18.82
N HIS A 22 18.73 23.38 -18.72
CA HIS A 22 19.17 22.46 -17.69
C HIS A 22 18.95 23.20 -16.36
N GLU A 23 17.79 23.03 -15.73
CA GLU A 23 17.72 23.21 -14.29
C GLU A 23 18.78 22.28 -13.70
N GLU A 24 19.79 22.87 -13.05
CA GLU A 24 20.75 22.09 -12.28
C GLU A 24 19.96 21.19 -11.35
N LEU A 25 20.28 19.88 -11.37
CA LEU A 25 19.65 18.92 -10.48
C LEU A 25 19.71 19.49 -9.05
N PRO A 26 18.62 19.46 -8.26
CA PRO A 26 18.68 19.81 -6.85
C PRO A 26 19.86 19.07 -6.23
N SER A 27 20.72 19.79 -5.50
CA SER A 27 22.02 19.26 -5.05
C SER A 27 21.90 17.95 -4.25
N ASN A 28 20.72 17.68 -3.69
CA ASN A 28 20.41 16.51 -2.89
C ASN A 28 19.90 15.30 -3.69
N TYR A 29 19.71 15.38 -5.01
CA TYR A 29 19.11 14.31 -5.81
C TYR A 29 19.96 13.03 -5.87
N ASN A 30 21.28 13.17 -5.83
CA ASN A 30 22.22 12.05 -5.78
C ASN A 30 22.88 11.92 -4.40
N ASP A 31 22.35 12.61 -3.39
CA ASP A 31 22.91 12.67 -2.05
C ASP A 31 22.36 11.47 -1.26
N ILE A 32 22.94 10.30 -1.57
CA ILE A 32 22.66 9.04 -0.91
C ILE A 32 23.71 8.84 0.18
N GLU A 33 23.24 8.62 1.39
CA GLU A 33 24.11 8.28 2.52
C GLU A 33 24.41 6.78 2.50
N PRO A 34 25.68 6.36 2.36
CA PRO A 34 26.04 4.95 2.46
C PRO A 34 25.72 4.39 3.84
N LEU A 35 25.12 3.21 3.89
CA LEU A 35 24.86 2.49 5.13
C LEU A 35 25.99 1.47 5.38
N GLU A 36 27.09 1.92 6.00
CA GLU A 36 28.30 1.10 6.17
C GLU A 36 28.09 -0.13 7.07
N ASP A 37 27.25 -0.02 8.11
CA ASP A 37 27.02 -1.07 9.11
C ASP A 37 25.63 -1.74 8.99
N PHE A 38 25.01 -1.69 7.81
CA PHE A 38 23.68 -2.25 7.62
C PHE A 38 23.70 -3.76 7.44
N ASP A 39 23.05 -4.46 8.37
CA ASP A 39 22.76 -5.88 8.26
C ASP A 39 21.30 -6.09 7.89
N LEU A 40 21.10 -6.61 6.67
CA LEU A 40 19.79 -6.94 6.13
C LEU A 40 19.00 -7.89 7.04
N ASN A 41 19.68 -8.85 7.69
CA ASN A 41 19.01 -9.92 8.44
C ASN A 41 18.44 -9.43 9.78
N THR A 42 18.97 -8.32 10.30
CA THR A 42 18.57 -7.75 11.60
C THR A 42 17.76 -6.46 11.45
N ALA A 43 17.74 -5.85 10.27
CA ALA A 43 16.94 -4.66 10.00
C ALA A 43 15.43 -4.94 10.11
N GLU A 44 14.79 -4.40 11.15
CA GLU A 44 13.35 -4.56 11.37
C GLU A 44 12.51 -3.67 10.43
N PRO A 45 11.34 -4.15 9.99
CA PRO A 45 10.42 -3.34 9.19
C PRO A 45 9.95 -2.08 9.95
N VAL A 46 9.93 -0.95 9.25
CA VAL A 46 9.48 0.34 9.80
C VAL A 46 8.01 0.23 10.23
N GLN A 47 7.76 0.50 11.51
CA GLN A 47 6.41 0.46 12.09
C GLN A 47 5.63 1.72 11.71
N THR A 48 4.71 1.58 10.77
CA THR A 48 3.84 2.67 10.29
C THR A 48 2.40 2.43 10.74
N ARG A 49 2.02 3.04 11.88
CA ARG A 49 0.67 2.88 12.48
C ARG A 49 -0.01 4.23 12.80
N PRO A 50 -0.24 5.10 11.79
CA PRO A 50 -0.76 6.46 12.01
C PRO A 50 -2.28 6.48 12.22
N TRP A 51 -2.79 5.71 13.19
CA TRP A 51 -4.22 5.64 13.45
C TRP A 51 -4.75 6.95 14.01
N LYS A 52 -5.82 7.48 13.40
CA LYS A 52 -6.46 8.72 13.81
C LYS A 52 -7.92 8.47 14.16
N PRO A 53 -8.48 9.11 15.21
CA PRO A 53 -9.88 8.95 15.60
C PRO A 53 -10.91 9.45 14.57
N LYS A 54 -10.48 10.20 13.55
CA LYS A 54 -11.30 10.64 12.42
C LYS A 54 -10.54 10.42 11.14
N TYR A 55 -11.14 9.70 10.20
CA TYR A 55 -10.52 9.43 8.90
C TYR A 55 -10.61 10.66 7.99
N HIS A 56 -9.48 11.28 7.71
CA HIS A 56 -9.38 12.30 6.67
C HIS A 56 -8.63 11.70 5.48
N LEU A 57 -9.27 11.65 4.32
CA LEU A 57 -8.61 11.28 3.07
C LEU A 57 -7.68 12.43 2.66
N THR A 58 -6.46 12.41 3.17
CA THR A 58 -5.38 13.28 2.75
C THR A 58 -4.19 12.41 2.37
N MET A 59 -3.40 12.84 1.38
CA MET A 59 -2.17 12.12 1.04
C MET A 59 -1.09 12.23 2.14
N GLY A 60 -1.22 13.19 3.06
CA GLY A 60 -0.31 13.33 4.20
C GLY A 60 1.16 13.47 3.80
N LEU A 61 1.44 14.15 2.68
CA LEU A 61 2.77 14.23 2.10
C LEU A 61 3.75 14.93 3.04
N GLU A 62 4.90 14.28 3.27
CA GLU A 62 6.05 14.85 3.95
C GLU A 62 7.29 14.72 3.05
N LYS A 63 8.30 15.55 3.30
CA LYS A 63 9.56 15.44 2.56
C LYS A 63 10.28 14.16 3.01
N CYS A 64 10.57 13.29 2.06
CA CYS A 64 11.39 12.10 2.25
C CYS A 64 12.77 12.37 1.63
N THR A 65 13.84 11.94 2.28
CA THR A 65 15.16 11.95 1.67
C THR A 65 15.23 10.89 0.58
N PHE A 66 16.23 10.99 -0.28
CA PHE A 66 16.43 10.00 -1.32
C PHE A 66 16.93 8.66 -0.76
N SER A 67 17.73 8.68 0.31
CA SER A 67 18.14 7.48 1.06
C SER A 67 16.95 6.70 1.63
N ASP A 68 15.86 7.39 1.96
CA ASP A 68 14.65 6.82 2.59
C ASP A 68 13.57 6.38 1.59
N ILE A 69 13.81 6.51 0.28
CA ILE A 69 12.78 6.31 -0.75
C ILE A 69 12.30 4.86 -0.84
N ILE A 70 13.19 3.89 -0.59
CA ILE A 70 12.90 2.46 -0.61
C ILE A 70 13.48 1.84 0.67
N PRO A 71 12.67 1.69 1.73
CA PRO A 71 13.14 1.04 2.95
C PRO A 71 13.38 -0.45 2.71
N ILE A 72 14.57 -0.92 3.09
CA ILE A 72 14.98 -2.32 3.05
C ILE A 72 14.98 -2.88 4.48
N ASP A 73 14.52 -4.12 4.64
CA ASP A 73 14.47 -4.81 5.93
C ASP A 73 14.60 -6.32 5.72
N LYS A 74 14.66 -7.08 6.82
CA LYS A 74 14.82 -8.54 6.85
C LYS A 74 13.76 -9.32 6.08
N THR A 75 12.63 -8.70 5.74
CA THR A 75 11.56 -9.34 4.97
C THR A 75 11.80 -9.26 3.45
N LEU A 76 12.87 -8.60 3.01
CA LEU A 76 13.15 -8.39 1.58
C LEU A 76 13.16 -9.71 0.80
N GLU A 77 13.87 -10.73 1.27
CA GLU A 77 14.02 -12.00 0.55
C GLU A 77 12.68 -12.70 0.35
N GLU A 78 11.91 -12.87 1.42
CA GLU A 78 10.57 -13.45 1.38
C GLU A 78 9.65 -12.66 0.45
N ARG A 79 9.67 -11.33 0.55
CA ARG A 79 8.87 -10.45 -0.31
C ARG A 79 9.26 -10.54 -1.77
N LEU A 80 10.56 -10.68 -2.08
CA LEU A 80 11.08 -10.90 -3.43
C LEU A 80 10.71 -12.30 -3.95
N ALA A 81 10.71 -13.32 -3.08
CA ALA A 81 10.33 -14.68 -3.42
C ALA A 81 8.84 -14.81 -3.74
N LEU A 82 8.00 -14.22 -2.88
CA LEU A 82 6.60 -13.97 -3.15
C LEU A 82 6.55 -13.31 -4.52
N ARG A 83 7.14 -12.11 -4.66
CA ARG A 83 7.22 -11.37 -5.91
C ARG A 83 7.51 -12.24 -7.15
N ARG A 84 8.55 -13.06 -7.14
CA ARG A 84 8.85 -13.92 -8.29
C ARG A 84 7.70 -14.81 -8.73
N LYS A 85 7.04 -15.46 -7.77
CA LYS A 85 5.98 -16.45 -8.03
C LYS A 85 4.84 -15.92 -8.89
N ILE A 86 4.60 -14.64 -8.85
CA ILE A 86 3.35 -14.05 -9.31
C ILE A 86 3.60 -13.34 -10.60
N VAL A 87 4.70 -12.63 -10.73
CA VAL A 87 5.03 -12.19 -12.08
C VAL A 87 5.11 -13.40 -13.01
N SER A 88 5.55 -14.57 -12.52
CA SER A 88 5.41 -15.80 -13.31
C SER A 88 3.96 -16.26 -13.52
N GLU A 89 3.07 -16.18 -12.52
CA GLU A 89 1.69 -16.71 -12.61
C GLU A 89 0.68 -15.74 -13.26
N HIS A 90 0.90 -14.43 -13.21
CA HIS A 90 -0.06 -13.37 -13.51
C HIS A 90 0.55 -12.14 -14.18
N SER A 91 1.60 -12.33 -15.00
CA SER A 91 2.36 -11.24 -15.64
C SER A 91 1.47 -10.22 -16.38
N ASP A 92 0.40 -10.66 -17.02
CA ASP A 92 -0.51 -9.85 -17.83
C ASP A 92 -1.36 -8.88 -17.00
N MET A 93 -1.54 -9.16 -15.70
CA MET A 93 -2.31 -8.30 -14.80
C MET A 93 -1.43 -7.33 -13.99
N VAL A 94 -0.18 -7.71 -13.71
CA VAL A 94 0.69 -6.99 -12.77
C VAL A 94 1.82 -6.21 -13.44
N ILE A 95 2.11 -6.48 -14.72
CA ILE A 95 3.08 -5.73 -15.53
C ILE A 95 2.38 -5.17 -16.75
N ALA A 96 2.40 -3.84 -16.87
CA ALA A 96 1.99 -3.13 -18.06
C ALA A 96 2.93 -1.95 -18.28
N SER A 97 3.24 -1.67 -19.55
CA SER A 97 4.05 -0.52 -19.95
C SER A 97 3.57 -0.05 -21.31
N GLU A 98 3.41 1.26 -21.45
CA GLU A 98 3.14 1.89 -22.75
C GLU A 98 4.46 2.34 -23.39
N PRO A 99 4.58 2.38 -24.74
CA PRO A 99 5.81 2.83 -25.40
C PRO A 99 6.27 4.24 -24.97
N SER A 100 5.31 5.12 -24.64
CA SER A 100 5.60 6.47 -24.13
C SER A 100 6.32 6.47 -22.78
N SER A 101 6.22 5.40 -22.00
CA SER A 101 6.86 5.27 -20.68
C SER A 101 8.25 4.62 -20.73
N GLU A 102 8.69 4.11 -21.89
CA GLU A 102 9.95 3.37 -22.01
C GLU A 102 11.17 4.17 -21.55
N ALA A 103 11.24 5.46 -21.90
CA ALA A 103 12.33 6.34 -21.49
C ALA A 103 12.40 6.53 -19.97
N ALA A 104 11.24 6.76 -19.34
CA ALA A 104 11.13 6.90 -17.89
C ALA A 104 11.44 5.60 -17.15
N VAL A 105 10.98 4.46 -17.69
CA VAL A 105 11.29 3.13 -17.15
C VAL A 105 12.80 2.89 -17.21
N LYS A 106 13.47 3.21 -18.32
CA LYS A 106 14.93 3.09 -18.45
C LYS A 106 15.69 4.00 -17.49
N GLU A 107 15.28 5.26 -17.33
CA GLU A 107 15.88 6.17 -16.34
C GLU A 107 15.74 5.59 -14.93
N PHE A 108 14.52 5.15 -14.56
CA PHE A 108 14.26 4.56 -13.25
C PHE A 108 15.12 3.31 -13.01
N TYR A 109 15.23 2.41 -14.00
CA TYR A 109 16.09 1.24 -13.91
C TYR A 109 17.57 1.58 -13.80
N ALA A 110 18.08 2.50 -14.63
CA ALA A 110 19.48 2.92 -14.60
C ALA A 110 19.84 3.53 -13.24
N LYS A 111 18.91 4.32 -12.68
CA LYS A 111 19.03 4.90 -11.34
C LYS A 111 19.05 3.80 -10.26
N LEU A 112 18.08 2.89 -10.24
CA LEU A 112 18.06 1.76 -9.32
C LEU A 112 19.30 0.85 -9.42
N SER A 113 19.78 0.56 -10.64
CA SER A 113 20.95 -0.29 -10.87
C SER A 113 22.26 0.37 -10.48
N ASN A 114 22.34 1.70 -10.55
CA ASN A 114 23.49 2.43 -10.03
C ASN A 114 23.50 2.47 -8.48
N TRP A 115 22.39 2.11 -7.83
CA TRP A 115 22.26 2.09 -6.37
C TRP A 115 22.43 0.68 -5.75
N ASN A 116 22.54 -0.38 -6.55
CA ASN A 116 22.71 -1.76 -6.06
C ASN A 116 23.50 -2.64 -7.04
N ILE A 117 24.37 -3.51 -6.51
CA ILE A 117 24.93 -4.65 -7.23
C ILE A 117 23.76 -5.58 -7.67
N SER A 118 23.72 -5.90 -8.96
CA SER A 118 22.66 -6.69 -9.62
C SER A 118 22.66 -8.17 -9.21
N ILE A 119 21.48 -8.70 -8.85
CA ILE A 119 21.08 -10.10 -9.05
C ILE A 119 19.62 -10.09 -9.56
N GLY A 120 19.37 -10.72 -10.71
CA GLY A 120 18.21 -10.43 -11.57
C GLY A 120 16.84 -11.09 -11.30
N ARG A 121 15.84 -10.47 -11.96
CA ARG A 121 14.49 -10.83 -12.50
C ARG A 121 13.30 -11.27 -11.60
N ASP A 122 12.46 -10.25 -11.33
CA ASP A 122 10.98 -10.05 -11.49
C ASP A 122 9.93 -10.64 -10.51
N LEU A 123 8.75 -9.96 -10.38
CA LEU A 123 8.18 -9.51 -9.07
C LEU A 123 6.59 -9.15 -8.92
N PHE A 124 5.65 -9.84 -8.18
CA PHE A 124 4.44 -9.51 -7.27
C PHE A 124 2.98 -10.13 -7.51
N GLU A 125 2.13 -10.60 -6.48
CA GLU A 125 0.99 -11.68 -6.21
C GLU A 125 -0.37 -11.02 -6.09
N PRO A 126 -1.43 -11.53 -6.76
CA PRO A 126 -2.76 -10.99 -6.64
C PRO A 126 -3.66 -11.90 -5.76
N ARG A 127 -4.52 -11.27 -4.97
CA ARG A 127 -5.74 -11.89 -4.40
C ARG A 127 -6.93 -11.03 -4.81
N GLU A 128 -8.07 -11.65 -5.10
CA GLU A 128 -9.32 -10.93 -5.37
C GLU A 128 -9.95 -10.38 -4.09
N ASN A 129 -10.48 -9.15 -4.17
CA ASN A 129 -11.28 -8.53 -3.11
C ASN A 129 -12.77 -8.64 -3.48
N PRO A 130 -13.57 -9.43 -2.76
CA PRO A 130 -14.97 -9.71 -3.10
C PRO A 130 -15.92 -8.51 -2.91
N LEU A 131 -15.46 -7.37 -2.39
CA LEU A 131 -16.31 -6.20 -2.07
C LEU A 131 -16.00 -4.95 -2.91
N THR A 132 -15.11 -5.05 -3.90
CA THR A 132 -14.74 -3.92 -4.80
C THR A 132 -15.09 -4.16 -6.26
N VAL A 133 -16.07 -5.00 -6.55
CA VAL A 133 -16.46 -5.37 -7.92
C VAL A 133 -17.35 -4.30 -8.60
N LEU A 134 -17.91 -3.36 -7.82
CA LEU A 134 -18.89 -2.38 -8.30
C LEU A 134 -18.38 -0.93 -8.16
N PRO A 135 -18.69 -0.03 -9.12
CA PRO A 135 -18.36 1.39 -9.03
C PRO A 135 -18.91 2.04 -7.75
N LEU A 136 -18.12 2.93 -7.13
CA LEU A 136 -18.48 3.62 -5.87
C LEU A 136 -19.83 4.37 -5.92
N TRP A 137 -20.23 4.90 -7.08
CA TRP A 137 -21.52 5.57 -7.25
C TRP A 137 -22.71 4.59 -7.17
N LEU A 138 -22.53 3.35 -7.63
CA LEU A 138 -23.53 2.29 -7.57
C LEU A 138 -23.68 1.76 -6.14
N MET A 139 -22.59 1.75 -5.36
CA MET A 139 -22.62 1.39 -3.94
C MET A 139 -23.52 2.33 -3.11
N GLY A 140 -23.59 3.62 -3.46
CA GLY A 140 -24.51 4.56 -2.80
C GLY A 140 -25.99 4.25 -3.06
N TRP A 141 -26.30 3.77 -4.27
CA TRP A 141 -27.65 3.33 -4.64
C TRP A 141 -28.03 2.02 -3.94
N ILE A 142 -27.10 1.06 -3.87
CA ILE A 142 -27.29 -0.21 -3.13
C ILE A 142 -27.58 0.04 -1.65
N ARG A 143 -26.82 0.93 -1.00
CA ARG A 143 -27.09 1.34 0.38
C ARG A 143 -28.50 1.89 0.55
N THR A 144 -28.92 2.81 -0.33
CA THR A 144 -30.25 3.43 -0.28
C THR A 144 -31.37 2.38 -0.41
N VAL A 145 -31.17 1.38 -1.27
CA VAL A 145 -32.11 0.27 -1.46
C VAL A 145 -32.14 -0.65 -0.25
N PHE A 146 -30.98 -0.98 0.34
CA PHE A 146 -30.91 -1.80 1.56
C PHE A 146 -31.57 -1.11 2.75
N ASP A 147 -31.32 0.19 2.94
CA ASP A 147 -31.97 1.01 3.96
C ASP A 147 -33.50 1.04 3.75
N TRP A 148 -33.96 1.19 2.49
CA TRP A 148 -35.39 1.18 2.14
C TRP A 148 -36.07 -0.18 2.37
N LEU A 149 -35.35 -1.28 2.12
CA LEU A 149 -35.84 -2.65 2.34
C LEU A 149 -35.66 -3.14 3.78
N GLY A 150 -35.03 -2.35 4.66
CA GLY A 150 -34.71 -2.75 6.03
C GLY A 150 -33.73 -3.93 6.11
N ILE A 151 -32.88 -4.11 5.08
CA ILE A 151 -31.89 -5.19 5.04
C ILE A 151 -30.63 -4.70 5.75
N GLU A 152 -30.35 -5.26 6.92
CA GLU A 152 -29.09 -4.99 7.62
C GLU A 152 -27.91 -5.59 6.83
N ALA A 153 -26.80 -4.85 6.78
CA ALA A 153 -25.56 -5.37 6.22
C ALA A 153 -25.16 -6.64 6.98
N LEU A 154 -24.72 -7.68 6.25
CA LEU A 154 -24.14 -8.87 6.87
C LEU A 154 -23.03 -8.42 7.83
N GLN A 155 -23.05 -8.93 9.06
CA GLN A 155 -22.02 -8.67 10.07
C GLN A 155 -21.28 -9.96 10.38
N MET A 156 -19.95 -9.87 10.44
CA MET A 156 -19.09 -10.93 10.94
C MET A 156 -19.34 -11.12 12.44
N LYS A 157 -19.48 -12.37 12.89
CA LYS A 157 -19.55 -12.68 14.32
C LYS A 157 -18.16 -12.63 14.91
N SER A 158 -18.06 -12.23 16.17
CA SER A 158 -16.78 -12.17 16.89
C SER A 158 -16.12 -13.54 17.04
N ALA A 159 -16.90 -14.62 17.06
CA ALA A 159 -16.39 -16.00 17.06
C ALA A 159 -15.73 -16.43 15.74
N ASP A 160 -16.04 -15.76 14.63
CA ASP A 160 -15.48 -16.05 13.31
C ASP A 160 -14.22 -15.24 13.03
N LEU A 161 -13.84 -14.31 13.92
CA LEU A 161 -12.64 -13.49 13.79
C LEU A 161 -11.42 -14.30 14.27
N ASP A 162 -10.51 -14.59 13.33
CA ASP A 162 -9.17 -15.05 13.66
C ASP A 162 -8.22 -13.84 13.78
N PRO A 163 -7.70 -13.53 14.98
CA PRO A 163 -6.88 -12.35 15.19
C PRO A 163 -5.42 -12.52 14.74
N GLU A 164 -4.98 -13.74 14.43
CA GLU A 164 -3.67 -14.02 13.85
C GLU A 164 -3.70 -13.80 12.34
N GLU A 165 -4.81 -14.17 11.68
CA GLU A 165 -5.01 -13.99 10.25
C GLU A 165 -5.56 -12.60 9.87
N MET A 166 -6.35 -11.96 10.74
CA MET A 166 -6.88 -10.63 10.48
C MET A 166 -5.79 -9.57 10.67
N ASN A 167 -5.48 -8.86 9.58
CA ASN A 167 -4.36 -7.94 9.51
C ASN A 167 -4.80 -6.49 9.28
N THR A 168 -4.16 -5.56 9.99
CA THR A 168 -4.18 -4.14 9.64
C THR A 168 -3.13 -3.88 8.57
N ARG A 169 -3.56 -3.47 7.37
CA ARG A 169 -2.68 -3.07 6.28
C ARG A 169 -2.36 -1.58 6.36
N CYS A 170 -1.07 -1.25 6.35
CA CYS A 170 -0.59 0.12 6.23
C CYS A 170 0.39 0.23 5.06
N GLU A 171 0.40 1.36 4.38
CA GLU A 171 1.26 1.60 3.23
C GLU A 171 2.13 2.82 3.47
N ARG A 172 3.44 2.65 3.33
CA ARG A 172 4.37 3.77 3.18
C ARG A 172 4.47 4.07 1.69
N GLN A 173 3.91 5.20 1.29
CA GLN A 173 3.85 5.65 -0.10
C GLN A 173 4.95 6.68 -0.34
N THR A 174 5.68 6.56 -1.45
CA THR A 174 6.69 7.55 -1.88
C THR A 174 6.36 8.03 -3.28
N LEU A 175 6.49 9.34 -3.49
CA LEU A 175 6.33 9.99 -4.77
C LEU A 175 7.66 10.66 -5.12
N HIS A 176 8.18 10.35 -6.30
CA HIS A 176 9.45 10.89 -6.76
C HIS A 176 9.33 11.32 -8.22
N ARG A 177 9.77 12.54 -8.54
CA ARG A 177 9.83 13.01 -9.92
C ARG A 177 11.17 12.59 -10.52
N LEU A 178 11.11 11.96 -11.69
CA LEU A 178 12.32 11.67 -12.46
C LEU A 178 12.93 12.97 -12.98
N MET A 179 14.24 13.01 -13.20
CA MET A 179 14.92 14.28 -13.56
C MET A 179 15.18 14.38 -15.05
N GLU A 180 15.48 13.26 -15.72
CA GLU A 180 15.62 13.26 -17.18
C GLU A 180 14.25 13.23 -17.85
N ASN A 181 13.29 12.55 -17.24
CA ASN A 181 11.88 12.54 -17.61
C ASN A 181 11.05 13.33 -16.56
N ASP A 182 11.29 14.65 -16.50
CA ASP A 182 10.69 15.58 -15.53
C ASP A 182 9.15 15.63 -15.51
N ASN A 183 8.50 15.19 -16.58
CA ASN A 183 7.06 15.03 -16.67
C ASN A 183 6.54 13.73 -16.03
N THR A 184 7.42 12.88 -15.48
CA THR A 184 7.09 11.56 -14.94
C THR A 184 7.25 11.50 -13.42
N LEU A 185 6.28 10.89 -12.76
CA LEU A 185 6.29 10.58 -11.33
C LEU A 185 6.39 9.08 -11.12
N VAL A 186 7.36 8.64 -10.33
CA VAL A 186 7.44 7.31 -9.75
C VAL A 186 6.63 7.31 -8.46
N PHE A 187 5.54 6.56 -8.44
CA PHE A 187 4.78 6.27 -7.24
C PHE A 187 5.10 4.86 -6.79
N SER A 188 5.64 4.72 -5.58
CA SER A 188 5.94 3.42 -4.99
C SER A 188 5.26 3.30 -3.64
N PHE A 189 4.97 2.08 -3.23
CA PHE A 189 4.44 1.83 -1.89
C PHE A 189 4.99 0.54 -1.32
N LYS A 190 5.35 0.58 -0.03
CA LYS A 190 5.67 -0.60 0.76
C LYS A 190 4.51 -0.90 1.70
N THR A 191 3.87 -2.03 1.48
CA THR A 191 2.80 -2.55 2.32
C THR A 191 3.35 -3.28 3.53
N TYR A 192 2.89 -2.87 4.71
CA TYR A 192 3.07 -3.53 5.99
C TYR A 192 1.74 -4.14 6.45
N GLN A 193 1.81 -5.30 7.08
CA GLN A 193 0.66 -6.00 7.63
C GLN A 193 0.95 -6.33 9.09
N TYR A 194 -0.01 -6.06 9.95
CA TYR A 194 0.09 -6.27 11.39
C TYR A 194 -1.12 -7.09 11.86
N PRO A 195 -0.92 -8.30 12.40
CA PRO A 195 -2.01 -9.07 12.98
C PRO A 195 -2.70 -8.29 14.10
N LEU A 196 -4.02 -8.42 14.21
CA LEU A 196 -4.76 -7.76 15.29
C LEU A 196 -4.27 -8.24 16.66
N LYS A 197 -3.87 -9.52 16.78
CA LYS A 197 -3.25 -10.06 17.99
C LYS A 197 -2.00 -9.30 18.38
N GLN A 198 -1.06 -9.13 17.44
CA GLN A 198 0.17 -8.37 17.67
C GLN A 198 -0.15 -6.95 18.16
N ILE A 199 -1.03 -6.23 17.44
CA ILE A 199 -1.40 -4.86 17.80
C ILE A 199 -1.99 -4.78 19.21
N ARG A 200 -2.86 -5.73 19.58
CA ARG A 200 -3.48 -5.76 20.89
C ARG A 200 -2.46 -6.06 21.99
N ASP A 201 -1.61 -7.09 21.78
CA ASP A 201 -0.62 -7.53 22.75
C ASP A 201 0.46 -6.44 23.00
N GLU A 202 0.72 -5.58 22.01
CA GLU A 202 1.56 -4.38 22.13
C GLU A 202 0.84 -3.15 22.71
N GLY A 203 -0.44 -3.26 23.10
CA GLY A 203 -1.23 -2.19 23.70
C GLY A 203 -1.85 -1.18 22.72
N GLY A 204 -1.75 -1.42 21.41
CA GLY A 204 -2.31 -0.56 20.36
C GLY A 204 -3.82 -0.73 20.14
N GLY A 205 -4.44 -1.72 20.78
CA GLY A 205 -5.85 -2.08 20.62
C GLY A 205 -6.83 -0.91 20.75
N PRO A 206 -6.80 -0.13 21.85
CA PRO A 206 -7.69 1.02 22.03
C PRO A 206 -7.59 2.04 20.91
N ALA A 207 -6.37 2.43 20.53
CA ALA A 207 -6.15 3.44 19.48
C ALA A 207 -6.69 3.00 18.11
N LEU A 208 -6.48 1.74 17.74
CA LEU A 208 -7.02 1.20 16.49
C LEU A 208 -8.55 1.07 16.54
N ALA A 209 -9.13 0.62 17.66
CA ALA A 209 -10.58 0.52 17.82
C ALA A 209 -11.26 1.90 17.71
N GLU A 210 -10.63 2.96 18.25
CA GLU A 210 -11.11 4.32 18.09
C GLU A 210 -11.06 4.81 16.64
N ALA A 211 -10.01 4.45 15.90
CA ALA A 211 -9.89 4.77 14.48
C ALA A 211 -10.94 4.05 13.63
N ILE A 212 -11.19 2.76 13.90
CA ILE A 212 -12.25 1.98 13.24
C ILE A 212 -13.63 2.61 13.51
N ARG A 213 -13.93 2.95 14.76
CA ARG A 213 -15.19 3.60 15.14
C ARG A 213 -15.37 4.98 14.48
N GLY A 214 -14.27 5.66 14.22
CA GLY A 214 -14.21 6.99 13.64
C GLY A 214 -14.13 7.04 12.12
N ILE A 215 -14.14 5.89 11.45
CA ILE A 215 -13.85 5.77 10.01
C ILE A 215 -14.81 6.59 9.13
N ASN A 216 -16.07 6.75 9.55
CA ASN A 216 -17.08 7.51 8.82
C ASN A 216 -17.24 8.96 9.30
N ARG A 217 -16.45 9.41 10.28
CA ARG A 217 -16.62 10.70 10.96
C ARG A 217 -15.73 11.82 10.45
N GLY A 218 -14.94 11.57 9.42
CA GLY A 218 -14.03 12.56 8.84
C GLY A 218 -14.43 12.98 7.43
N SER A 219 -13.45 13.29 6.57
CA SER A 219 -13.71 14.00 5.31
C SER A 219 -14.45 13.18 4.24
N VAL A 220 -14.42 11.84 4.34
CA VAL A 220 -15.08 10.94 3.37
C VAL A 220 -15.84 9.85 4.11
N PRO A 221 -17.08 10.11 4.59
CA PRO A 221 -17.85 9.14 5.36
C PRO A 221 -18.10 7.80 4.66
N THR A 222 -18.24 7.81 3.34
CA THR A 222 -18.48 6.61 2.51
C THR A 222 -17.32 5.63 2.47
N VAL A 223 -16.13 6.02 2.98
CA VAL A 223 -14.96 5.14 3.04
C VAL A 223 -15.21 3.89 3.90
N GLU A 224 -16.14 3.98 4.87
CA GLU A 224 -16.52 2.85 5.72
C GLU A 224 -17.03 1.67 4.89
N TRP A 225 -17.84 1.94 3.86
CA TRP A 225 -18.42 0.94 2.96
C TRP A 225 -17.42 0.45 1.93
N TYR A 226 -16.62 1.37 1.39
CA TYR A 226 -15.51 1.02 0.50
C TYR A 226 -14.51 0.06 1.16
N LYS A 227 -14.22 0.25 2.45
CA LYS A 227 -13.36 -0.64 3.25
C LYS A 227 -14.13 -1.78 3.93
N ALA A 228 -15.42 -1.93 3.64
CA ALA A 228 -16.30 -2.96 4.19
C ALA A 228 -16.36 -3.02 5.73
N SER A 229 -16.06 -1.92 6.41
CA SER A 229 -16.07 -1.86 7.88
C SER A 229 -17.43 -2.16 8.54
N PRO A 230 -18.61 -1.95 7.92
CA PRO A 230 -19.86 -2.47 8.48
C PRO A 230 -19.87 -3.99 8.70
N TYR A 231 -19.15 -4.75 7.88
CA TYR A 231 -19.07 -6.21 8.00
C TYR A 231 -18.17 -6.66 9.16
N TRP A 232 -16.93 -6.15 9.23
CA TRP A 232 -15.91 -6.65 10.17
C TRP A 232 -15.65 -5.76 11.38
N GLY A 233 -16.08 -4.49 11.33
CA GLY A 233 -15.66 -3.44 12.28
C GLY A 233 -16.05 -3.71 13.72
N ARG A 234 -17.26 -4.24 13.95
CA ARG A 234 -17.75 -4.57 15.29
C ARG A 234 -16.90 -5.66 15.95
N ALA A 235 -16.76 -6.82 15.31
CA ALA A 235 -15.97 -7.94 15.81
C ALA A 235 -14.51 -7.53 16.09
N ALA A 236 -13.90 -6.78 15.17
CA ALA A 236 -12.53 -6.29 15.34
C ALA A 236 -12.41 -5.35 16.55
N MET A 237 -13.33 -4.39 16.71
CA MET A 237 -13.32 -3.50 17.87
C MET A 237 -13.55 -4.23 19.20
N GLU A 238 -14.45 -5.21 19.25
CA GLU A 238 -14.69 -6.02 20.45
C GLU A 238 -13.41 -6.77 20.86
N TYR A 239 -12.73 -7.41 19.91
CA TYR A 239 -11.45 -8.09 20.14
C TYR A 239 -10.36 -7.13 20.63
N LEU A 240 -10.19 -5.99 19.95
CA LEU A 240 -9.14 -5.01 20.25
C LEU A 240 -9.31 -4.34 21.62
N ARG A 241 -10.55 -4.24 22.13
CA ARG A 241 -10.86 -3.72 23.47
C ARG A 241 -10.75 -4.77 24.58
N GLY A 242 -10.47 -6.03 24.23
CA GLY A 242 -10.30 -7.10 25.21
C GLY A 242 -11.58 -7.88 25.54
N GLY A 243 -12.63 -7.77 24.72
CA GLY A 243 -13.90 -8.46 24.91
C GLY A 243 -14.63 -7.99 26.17
N SER A 244 -15.51 -7.00 26.04
CA SER A 244 -16.48 -6.73 27.11
C SER A 244 -17.51 -7.86 27.13
N SER A 245 -17.33 -8.83 28.01
CA SER A 245 -18.46 -9.45 28.70
C SER A 245 -19.04 -8.41 29.68
N GLU A 246 -19.54 -7.30 29.16
CA GLU A 246 -20.56 -6.53 29.85
C GLU A 246 -21.87 -6.98 29.24
N GLU A 247 -22.51 -7.95 29.91
CA GLU A 247 -23.94 -8.15 29.72
C GLU A 247 -24.61 -6.77 29.89
N PRO A 248 -25.53 -6.36 28.99
CA PRO A 248 -26.29 -5.15 29.21
C PRO A 248 -27.03 -5.30 30.53
N GLY A 249 -26.55 -4.56 31.55
CA GLY A 249 -27.14 -4.56 32.88
C GLY A 249 -28.64 -4.38 32.76
N GLU A 250 -29.36 -5.24 33.47
CA GLU A 250 -30.81 -5.17 33.63
C GLU A 250 -31.24 -3.71 33.76
N ILE A 251 -32.12 -3.28 32.86
CA ILE A 251 -32.94 -2.10 33.07
C ILE A 251 -33.76 -2.42 34.32
N CYS A 252 -33.31 -1.88 35.45
CA CYS A 252 -34.04 -1.94 36.69
C CYS A 252 -35.31 -1.09 36.52
N LYS A 253 -36.42 -1.79 36.23
CA LYS A 253 -37.85 -1.44 36.30
C LYS A 253 -38.28 -0.01 35.98
#